data_AF-A0A0D2KZT2-F1
#
_entry.id   AF-A0A0D2KZT2-F1
#
_cell.length_a   1.000
_cell.length_b   1.000
_cell.length_c   1.000
_cell.angle_alpha   90.00
_cell.angle_beta   90.00
_cell.angle_gamma   90.00
#
_symmetry.space_group_name_H-M   'P 1'
#
loop_
_entity.id
_entity.type
_entity.pdbx_description
1 polymer ?
#
loop_
_entity_poly.entity_id
_entity_poly.type
_entity_poly.pdbx_seq_one_letter_code
_entity_poly.pdbx_strand_id
1 'polypeptide(L)' 'MYPCLSRMALDYLSIPATSVDIERVFSRGRFTLPYVRNRLSAQSTRAQLCVGNWSLRGHIHDADVLHTA' A
#
# COMPACT_ATOMS: atom_id res chain seq x y z
N MET A 1 -27.70 -1.89 19.97
CA MET A 1 -26.52 -1.92 19.08
C MET A 1 -26.90 -1.20 17.78
N TYR A 2 -26.11 -0.23 17.31
CA TYR A 2 -26.46 0.62 16.17
C TYR A 2 -25.61 0.28 14.93
N PRO A 3 -25.95 -0.76 14.15
CA PRO A 3 -25.10 -1.24 13.05
C PRO A 3 -24.85 -0.20 11.95
N CYS A 4 -25.85 0.64 11.65
CA CYS A 4 -25.73 1.68 10.63
C CYS A 4 -24.86 2.85 11.11
N LEU A 5 -24.99 3.23 12.39
CA LEU A 5 -24.20 4.32 12.97
C LEU A 5 -22.73 3.91 13.11
N SER A 6 -22.46 2.68 13.54
CA SER A 6 -21.09 2.16 13.61
C SER A 6 -20.44 2.09 12.24
N ARG A 7 -21.19 1.71 11.19
CA ARG A 7 -20.66 1.73 9.81
C ARG A 7 -20.30 3.14 9.36
N MET A 8 -21.20 4.10 9.57
CA MET A 8 -20.94 5.51 9.25
C MET A 8 -19.70 6.04 9.99
N ALA A 9 -19.57 5.75 11.28
CA ALA A 9 -18.41 6.18 12.06
C ALA A 9 -17.09 5.59 11.51
N LEU A 10 -17.08 4.31 11.13
CA LEU A 10 -15.90 3.68 10.52
C LEU A 10 -15.56 4.30 9.16
N ASP A 11 -16.57 4.58 8.33
CA ASP A 11 -16.37 5.22 7.03
C ASP A 11 -15.71 6.60 7.20
N TYR A 12 -16.22 7.45 8.12
CA TYR A 12 -15.63 8.77 8.38
C TYR A 12 -14.24 8.72 9.02
N LEU A 13 -14.05 7.85 10.02
CA LEU A 13 -12.80 7.79 10.78
C LEU A 13 -11.67 7.08 10.02
N SER A 14 -11.99 6.31 8.97
CA SER A 14 -10.99 5.66 8.12
C SER A 14 -10.37 6.59 7.08
N ILE A 15 -10.99 7.75 6.81
CA ILE A 15 -10.45 8.73 5.87
C ILE A 15 -9.23 9.40 6.52
N PRO A 16 -8.04 9.32 5.90
CA PRO A 16 -6.85 9.99 6.43
C PRO A 16 -7.06 11.51 6.41
N ALA A 17 -6.72 12.18 7.50
CA ALA A 17 -6.86 13.63 7.62
C ALA A 17 -5.91 14.41 6.70
N THR A 18 -4.84 13.78 6.19
CA THR A 18 -3.82 14.42 5.35
C THR A 18 -3.33 13.48 4.25
N SER A 19 -2.74 14.03 3.19
CA SER A 19 -2.08 13.29 2.10
C SER A 19 -0.71 12.71 2.46
N VAL A 20 -0.21 12.95 3.67
CA VAL A 20 1.16 12.62 4.10
C VAL A 20 1.47 11.13 3.92
N ASP A 21 0.53 10.25 4.22
CA ASP A 21 0.74 8.80 4.09
C ASP A 21 0.91 8.38 2.62
N ILE A 22 0.17 9.02 1.72
CA ILE A 22 0.26 8.78 0.27
C ILE A 22 1.58 9.34 -0.26
N GLU A 23 1.95 10.56 0.15
CA GLU A 23 3.22 11.18 -0.23
C GLU A 23 4.43 10.35 0.21
N ARG A 24 4.41 9.80 1.44
CA ARG A 24 5.46 8.87 1.91
C ARG A 24 5.60 7.65 1.02
N VAL A 25 4.49 7.07 0.57
CA VAL A 25 4.50 5.92 -0.37
C VAL A 25 5.14 6.33 -1.70
N PHE A 26 4.79 7.49 -2.24
CA PHE A 26 5.42 8.01 -3.47
C PHE A 26 6.91 8.33 -3.30
N SER A 27 7.30 8.95 -2.19
CA SER A 27 8.71 9.22 -1.88
C SER A 27 9.53 7.94 -1.80
N ARG A 28 9.03 6.89 -1.12
CA ARG A 28 9.67 5.57 -1.08
C ARG A 28 9.69 4.92 -2.46
N GLY A 29 8.62 5.08 -3.22
CA GLY A 29 8.49 4.58 -4.58
C GLY A 29 9.42 5.22 -5.61
N ARG A 30 10.03 6.37 -5.30
CA ARG A 30 10.93 7.09 -6.22
C ARG A 30 12.10 6.25 -6.73
N PHE A 31 12.62 5.32 -5.92
CA PHE A 31 13.67 4.38 -6.35
C PHE A 31 13.14 3.22 -7.21
N THR A 32 11.84 2.94 -7.14
CA THR A 32 11.16 1.89 -7.91
C THR A 32 10.66 2.39 -9.26
N LEU A 33 10.32 3.67 -9.32
CA LEU A 33 9.93 4.39 -10.53
C LEU A 33 11.07 4.38 -11.57
N PRO A 34 10.76 4.65 -12.86
CA PRO A 34 11.65 4.39 -14.01
C PRO A 34 13.09 4.90 -13.88
N TYR A 35 13.34 5.89 -13.02
CA TYR A 35 14.66 6.45 -12.75
C TYR A 35 15.76 5.42 -12.46
N VAL A 36 15.42 4.26 -11.87
CA VAL A 36 16.37 3.14 -11.64
C VAL A 36 15.95 1.85 -12.38
N ARG A 37 14.65 1.65 -12.64
CA ARG A 37 14.10 0.45 -13.31
C ARG A 37 13.27 0.81 -14.54
N ASN A 38 13.95 1.15 -15.65
CA ASN A 38 13.36 1.60 -16.92
C ASN A 38 12.42 0.60 -17.65
N ARG A 39 12.12 -0.58 -17.10
CA ARG A 39 11.26 -1.61 -17.74
C ARG A 39 10.00 -1.97 -16.96
N LEU A 40 9.69 -1.28 -15.86
CA LEU A 40 8.44 -1.51 -15.12
C LEU A 40 7.31 -0.68 -15.73
N SER A 41 6.21 -1.35 -16.08
CA SER A 41 4.95 -0.68 -16.42
C SER A 41 4.37 0.06 -15.21
N ALA A 42 3.48 1.04 -15.45
CA ALA A 42 2.77 1.73 -14.36
C ALA A 42 2.01 0.74 -13.44
N GLN A 43 1.42 -0.30 -14.02
CA GLN A 43 0.70 -1.34 -13.29
C GLN A 43 1.62 -2.15 -12.37
N SER A 44 2.77 -2.61 -12.89
CA SER A 44 3.77 -3.35 -12.09
C SER A 44 4.40 -2.48 -11.01
N THR A 45 4.64 -1.20 -11.30
CA THR A 45 5.10 -0.22 -10.31
C THR A 45 4.11 -0.08 -9.17
N ARG A 46 2.81 0.10 -9.47
CA ARG A 46 1.75 0.18 -8.46
C ARG A 46 1.68 -1.09 -7.62
N ALA A 47 1.69 -2.26 -8.26
CA ALA A 47 1.67 -3.55 -7.56
C ALA A 47 2.86 -3.70 -6.60
N GLN A 48 4.07 -3.32 -7.03
CA GLN A 48 5.26 -3.38 -6.19
C GLN A 48 5.15 -2.44 -4.97
N LEU A 49 4.60 -1.24 -5.13
CA LEU A 49 4.37 -0.31 -4.01
C LEU A 49 3.36 -0.86 -3.00
N CYS A 50 2.28 -1.48 -3.47
CA CYS A 50 1.27 -2.11 -2.61
C CYS A 50 1.88 -3.29 -1.81
N VAL A 51 2.57 -4.21 -2.50
CA VAL A 51 3.23 -5.37 -1.88
C VAL A 51 4.27 -4.92 -0.85
N GLY A 52 5.09 -3.92 -1.18
CA GLY A 52 6.06 -3.36 -0.23
C GLY A 52 5.39 -2.74 1.00
N ASN A 53 4.28 -2.03 0.83
CA ASN A 53 3.54 -1.46 1.96
C ASN A 53 2.89 -2.55 2.84
N TRP A 54 2.33 -3.60 2.23
CA TRP A 54 1.72 -4.72 2.93
C TRP A 54 2.73 -5.54 3.71
N SER A 55 3.91 -5.80 3.13
CA SER A 55 5.02 -6.46 3.83
C SER A 55 5.46 -5.66 5.06
N LEU A 56 5.61 -4.33 4.94
CA LEU A 56 5.95 -3.47 6.08
C LEU A 56 4.88 -3.45 7.19
N ARG A 57 3.62 -3.72 6.85
CA ARG A 57 2.52 -3.82 7.80
C ARG A 57 2.28 -5.24 8.33
N GLY A 58 3.13 -6.21 7.94
CA GLY A 58 3.02 -7.59 8.37
C GLY A 58 1.84 -8.35 7.76
N HIS A 59 1.29 -7.88 6.63
CA HIS A 59 0.21 -8.58 5.92
C HIS A 59 0.72 -9.68 4.99
N ILE A 60 2.03 -9.72 4.72
CA ILE A 60 2.68 -10.73 3.89
C ILE A 60 3.61 -11.51 4.80
N HIS A 61 3.39 -12.83 4.91
CA HIS A 61 4.29 -13.71 5.63
C HIS A 61 5.41 -14.16 4.69
N ASP A 62 6.65 -14.20 5.18
CA ASP A 62 7.80 -14.60 4.37
C ASP A 62 7.67 -16.04 3.84
N ALA A 63 6.92 -16.90 4.54
CA ALA A 63 6.60 -18.26 4.10
C ALA A 63 5.83 -18.27 2.76
N ASP A 64 4.90 -17.33 2.55
CA ASP A 64 4.11 -17.24 1.32
C ASP A 64 4.95 -16.77 0.14
N VAL A 65 5.96 -15.91 0.39
CA VAL A 65 6.87 -15.40 -0.63
C VAL A 65 7.83 -16.50 -1.09
N LEU A 66 8.38 -17.27 -0.15
CA LEU A 66 9.35 -18.34 -0.45
C LEU A 66 8.73 -19.52 -1.21
N HIS A 67 7.43 -19.80 -1.05
CA HIS A 67 6.78 -20.87 -1.82
C HIS A 67 6.63 -20.53 -3.32
N THR A 68 6.55 -19.24 -3.66
CA THR A 68 6.32 -18.79 -5.04
C THR A 68 7.58 -18.63 -5.90
N ALA A 69 8.77 -18.78 -5.31
CA ALA A 69 10.07 -18.64 -5.97
C ALA A 69 10.62 -19.99 -6.47
#